data_AF-A0A7I9YAE5-F1
#
_entry.id   AF-A0A7I9YAE5-F1
#
_cell.length_a   1.000
_cell.length_b   1.000
_cell.length_c   1.000
_cell.angle_alpha   90.00
_cell.angle_beta   90.00
_cell.angle_gamma   90.00
#
_symmetry.space_group_name_H-M   'P 1'
#
loop_
_entity.id
_entity.type
_entity.pdbx_description
1 polymer ?
#
loop_
_entity_poly.entity_id
_entity_poly.type
_entity_poly.pdbx_seq_one_letter_code
_entity_poly.pdbx_strand_id
1 'polypeptide(L)'
;MRMVRTLRAELGTEHGTVQRVANQLGYGVESVRQWVRQADIDDGQTPGVSTAEARRIKDLEQENRELKRANEILKRAATFFGAELDRQHTK
;
A
#
# COMPACT_ATOMS: atom_id res chain seq x y z
N MET A 1 8.22 16.22 6.99
CA MET A 1 7.42 17.04 6.05
C MET A 1 6.98 18.37 6.63
N ARG A 2 6.62 18.45 7.91
CA ARG A 2 6.25 19.71 8.58
C ARG A 2 7.25 20.85 8.34
N MET A 3 8.56 20.56 8.40
CA MET A 3 9.65 21.52 8.17
C MET A 3 9.70 22.11 6.74
N VAL A 4 9.41 21.31 5.70
CA VAL A 4 9.36 21.83 4.32
C VAL A 4 8.14 22.74 4.16
N ARG A 5 7.00 22.34 4.72
CA ARG A 5 5.76 23.11 4.64
C ARG A 5 5.83 24.41 5.43
N THR A 6 6.40 24.40 6.63
CA THR A 6 6.64 25.63 7.41
C THR A 6 7.55 26.58 6.66
N LEU A 7 8.65 26.08 6.09
CA LEU A 7 9.54 26.94 5.29
C LEU A 7 8.89 27.46 4.01
N ARG A 8 8.03 26.68 3.34
CA ARG A 8 7.25 27.18 2.18
C ARG A 8 6.28 28.29 2.60
N ALA A 9 5.60 28.14 3.74
CA ALA A 9 4.68 29.14 4.26
C ALA A 9 5.39 30.41 4.75
N GLU A 10 6.56 30.27 5.38
CA GLU A 10 7.37 31.39 5.88
C GLU A 10 8.07 32.17 4.76
N LEU A 11 8.55 31.48 3.72
CA LEU A 11 9.35 32.09 2.65
C LEU A 11 8.54 32.47 1.42
N GLY A 12 7.25 32.09 1.35
CA GLY A 12 6.38 32.33 0.19
C GLY A 12 6.88 31.70 -1.11
N THR A 13 7.88 30.81 -1.04
CA THR A 13 8.59 30.25 -2.20
C THR A 13 8.54 28.73 -2.16
N GLU A 14 7.97 28.15 -3.21
CA GLU A 14 7.96 26.72 -3.43
C GLU A 14 9.32 26.21 -3.95
N HIS A 15 9.98 27.03 -4.78
CA HIS A 15 11.25 26.70 -5.42
C HIS A 15 12.42 26.83 -4.45
N GLY A 16 13.27 25.80 -4.38
CA GLY A 16 14.49 25.80 -3.55
C GLY A 16 14.30 25.37 -2.09
N THR A 17 13.09 25.42 -1.55
CA THR A 17 12.82 25.03 -0.14
C THR A 17 13.12 23.56 0.13
N VAL A 18 12.77 22.67 -0.81
CA VAL A 18 13.10 21.24 -0.73
C VAL A 18 14.62 21.02 -0.75
N GLN A 19 15.34 21.75 -1.62
CA GLN A 19 16.80 21.67 -1.72
C GLN A 19 17.47 22.09 -0.41
N ARG A 20 17.01 23.20 0.19
CA ARG A 20 17.54 23.72 1.44
C ARG A 20 17.35 22.72 2.59
N VAL A 21 16.16 22.15 2.72
CA VAL A 21 15.86 21.14 3.75
C VAL A 21 16.65 19.86 3.51
N ALA A 22 16.76 19.41 2.26
CA ALA A 22 17.56 18.24 1.90
C ALA A 22 19.04 18.44 2.30
N ASN A 23 19.62 19.59 1.95
CA ASN A 23 21.00 19.94 2.32
C ASN A 23 21.18 20.05 3.84
N GLN A 24 20.23 20.67 4.54
CA GLN A 24 20.29 20.85 6.00
C GLN A 24 20.22 19.52 6.76
N LEU A 25 19.44 18.56 6.24
CA LEU A 25 19.27 17.25 6.86
C LEU A 25 20.22 16.18 6.31
N GLY A 26 21.03 16.51 5.30
CA GLY A 26 21.94 15.57 4.64
C GLY A 26 21.24 14.51 3.79
N TYR A 27 20.00 14.75 3.36
CA TYR A 27 19.25 13.83 2.50
C TYR A 27 19.35 14.19 1.02
N GLY A 28 19.11 13.20 0.16
CA GLY A 28 18.94 13.44 -1.28
C GLY A 28 17.71 14.29 -1.57
N VAL A 29 17.86 15.28 -2.45
CA VAL A 29 16.81 16.27 -2.80
C VAL A 29 15.57 15.58 -3.36
N GLU A 30 15.76 14.60 -4.24
CA GLU A 30 14.65 13.85 -4.85
C GLU A 30 13.89 13.01 -3.82
N SER A 31 14.58 12.43 -2.83
CA SER A 31 13.94 11.68 -1.74
C SER A 31 13.03 12.59 -0.91
N VAL A 32 13.53 13.78 -0.52
CA VAL A 32 12.72 14.75 0.21
C VAL A 32 11.53 15.21 -0.64
N ARG A 33 11.74 15.46 -1.94
CA ARG A 33 10.65 15.84 -2.86
C ARG A 33 9.56 14.77 -2.93
N GLN A 34 9.93 13.50 -3.09
CA GLN A 34 8.99 12.39 -3.14
C GLN A 34 8.20 12.27 -1.84
N TRP A 35 8.87 12.35 -0.70
CA TRP A 35 8.18 12.24 0.58
C TRP A 35 7.24 13.43 0.87
N VAL A 36 7.61 14.64 0.43
CA VAL A 36 6.71 15.81 0.51
C VAL A 36 5.46 15.55 -0.32
N ARG A 37 5.64 15.11 -1.58
CA ARG A 37 4.53 14.77 -2.46
C ARG A 37 3.64 13.68 -1.86
N GLN A 38 4.22 12.61 -1.31
CA GLN A 38 3.43 11.55 -0.69
C GLN A 38 2.67 12.05 0.54
N ALA A 39 3.27 12.90 1.37
CA ALA A 39 2.56 13.49 2.50
C ALA A 39 1.44 14.45 2.05
N ASP A 40 1.62 15.18 0.95
CA ASP A 40 0.56 16.01 0.37
C ASP A 40 -0.60 15.16 -0.16
N ILE A 41 -0.32 13.95 -0.67
CA ILE A 41 -1.34 12.96 -1.03
C ILE A 41 -2.03 12.39 0.23
N ASP A 42 -1.26 12.01 1.23
CA ASP A 42 -1.76 11.43 2.48
C ASP A 42 -2.66 12.41 3.25
N ASP A 43 -2.38 13.71 3.14
CA ASP A 43 -3.19 14.79 3.73
C ASP A 43 -4.31 15.31 2.80
N GLY A 44 -4.51 14.66 1.64
CA GLY A 44 -5.57 14.99 0.69
C GLY A 44 -5.40 16.32 -0.06
N GLN A 45 -4.21 16.93 0.01
CA GLN A 45 -3.90 18.19 -0.68
C GLN A 45 -3.66 17.99 -2.18
N THR A 46 -3.20 16.81 -2.57
CA THR A 46 -2.93 16.42 -3.95
C THR A 46 -3.59 15.09 -4.25
N PRO A 47 -4.23 14.90 -5.42
CA PRO A 47 -4.75 13.60 -5.82
C PRO A 47 -3.63 12.57 -5.97
N GLY A 48 -3.87 11.36 -5.48
CA GLY A 48 -2.95 10.23 -5.55
C GLY A 48 -3.41 9.09 -4.64
N VAL A 49 -2.66 7.99 -4.65
CA VAL A 49 -2.90 6.88 -3.73
C VAL A 49 -2.19 7.20 -2.42
N SER A 50 -2.97 7.32 -1.34
CA SER A 50 -2.41 7.51 -0.01
C SER A 50 -1.69 6.24 0.46
N THR A 51 -0.74 6.42 1.38
CA THR A 51 -0.03 5.34 2.04
C THR A 51 -0.99 4.37 2.73
N ALA A 52 -2.10 4.88 3.29
CA ALA A 52 -3.14 4.09 3.93
C ALA A 52 -3.92 3.22 2.92
N GLU A 53 -4.31 3.79 1.78
CA GLU A 53 -4.99 3.06 0.71
C GLU A 53 -4.08 1.97 0.11
N ALA A 54 -2.82 2.31 -0.16
CA ALA A 54 -1.84 1.35 -0.67
C ALA A 54 -1.65 0.16 0.29
N ARG A 55 -1.60 0.43 1.61
CA ARG A 55 -1.52 -0.61 2.63
C ARG A 55 -2.77 -1.48 2.65
N ARG A 56 -3.96 -0.87 2.63
CA ARG A 56 -5.24 -1.59 2.61
C ARG A 56 -5.36 -2.50 1.39
N ILE A 57 -4.95 -2.03 0.21
CA ILE A 57 -4.95 -2.84 -1.02
C ILE A 57 -4.04 -4.06 -0.84
N LYS A 58 -2.83 -3.86 -0.34
CA LYS A 58 -1.88 -4.96 -0.10
C LYS A 58 -2.42 -6.00 0.88
N ASP A 59 -3.05 -5.56 1.97
CA ASP A 59 -3.63 -6.45 2.98
C ASP A 59 -4.80 -7.25 2.38
N LEU A 60 -5.69 -6.59 1.61
CA LEU A 60 -6.79 -7.24 0.90
C LEU A 60 -6.32 -8.23 -0.16
N GLU A 61 -5.27 -7.90 -0.91
CA GLU A 61 -4.69 -8.82 -1.89
C GLU A 61 -4.09 -10.06 -1.20
N GLN A 62 -3.50 -9.90 -0.02
CA GLN A 62 -3.00 -11.01 0.78
C GLN A 62 -4.14 -11.91 1.25
N GLU A 63 -5.17 -11.34 1.87
CA GLU A 63 -6.34 -12.08 2.31
C GLU A 63 -7.01 -12.82 1.15
N ASN A 64 -7.15 -12.17 -0.01
CA ASN A 64 -7.73 -12.81 -1.20
C ASN A 64 -6.91 -14.02 -1.68
N ARG A 65 -5.57 -13.94 -1.63
CA ARG A 65 -4.71 -15.08 -1.96
C ARG A 65 -4.89 -16.24 -0.99
N GLU A 66 -4.98 -15.94 0.31
CA GLU A 66 -5.18 -16.94 1.35
C GLU A 66 -6.55 -17.61 1.24
N LEU A 67 -7.61 -16.83 1.02
CA LEU A 67 -8.97 -17.34 0.78
C LEU A 67 -9.04 -18.22 -0.46
N LYS A 68 -8.42 -17.82 -1.56
CA LYS A 68 -8.33 -18.65 -2.78
C LYS A 68 -7.63 -19.98 -2.50
N ARG A 69 -6.52 -19.96 -1.76
CA ARG A 69 -5.79 -21.18 -1.39
C ARG A 69 -6.65 -22.10 -0.51
N ALA A 70 -7.33 -21.56 0.49
CA ALA A 70 -8.22 -22.33 1.35
C ALA A 70 -9.38 -22.95 0.55
N ASN A 71 -9.99 -22.17 -0.34
CA ASN A 71 -11.09 -22.64 -1.20
C ASN A 71 -10.64 -23.80 -2.10
N GLU A 72 -9.45 -23.72 -2.69
CA GLU A 72 -8.90 -24.82 -3.49
C GLU A 72 -8.67 -26.11 -2.67
N ILE A 73 -8.23 -25.99 -1.42
CA ILE A 73 -8.10 -27.15 -0.52
C ILE A 73 -9.48 -27.77 -0.25
N LEU A 74 -10.48 -26.94 0.06
CA LEU A 74 -11.84 -27.40 0.34
C LEU A 74 -12.48 -28.08 -0.88
N LYS A 75 -12.30 -27.52 -2.09
CA LYS A 75 -12.78 -28.15 -3.32
C LYS A 75 -12.16 -29.53 -3.54
N ARG A 76 -10.84 -29.66 -3.36
CA ARG A 76 -10.13 -30.94 -3.48
C ARG A 76 -10.64 -31.95 -2.45
N ALA A 77 -10.86 -31.53 -1.22
CA ALA A 77 -11.44 -32.38 -0.18
C ALA A 77 -12.86 -32.84 -0.55
N ALA A 78 -13.71 -31.91 -1.00
CA ALA A 78 -15.07 -32.24 -1.43
C ALA A 78 -15.09 -33.23 -2.60
N THR A 79 -14.23 -33.05 -3.60
CA THR A 79 -14.09 -34.01 -4.72
C THR A 79 -13.62 -35.38 -4.23
N PHE A 80 -12.63 -35.42 -3.33
CA PHE A 80 -12.14 -36.67 -2.75
C PHE A 80 -13.23 -37.43 -1.99
N PHE A 81 -13.94 -36.75 -1.08
CA PHE A 81 -14.98 -37.38 -0.28
C PHE A 81 -16.22 -37.75 -1.09
N GLY A 82 -16.62 -36.92 -2.07
CA GLY A 82 -17.71 -37.26 -2.99
C GLY A 82 -17.41 -38.56 -3.76
N ALA A 83 -16.21 -38.67 -4.33
CA ALA A 83 -15.78 -39.88 -5.04
C ALA A 83 -15.71 -41.13 -4.13
N GLU A 84 -15.38 -40.97 -2.85
CA GLU A 84 -15.35 -42.08 -1.90
C GLU A 84 -16.77 -42.55 -1.51
N LEU A 85 -17.70 -41.61 -1.32
CA LEU A 85 -19.12 -41.92 -1.06
C LEU A 85 -19.76 -42.67 -2.24
N ASP A 86 -19.50 -42.24 -3.47
CA ASP A 86 -20.02 -42.90 -4.68
C ASP A 86 -19.55 -44.36 -4.81
N ARG A 87 -18.29 -44.65 -4.44
CA ARG A 87 -17.75 -46.02 -4.43
C ARG A 87 -18.34 -46.91 -3.34
N GLN A 88 -18.71 -46.34 -2.19
CA GLN A 88 -19.37 -47.09 -1.12
C GLN A 88 -20.82 -47.43 -1.47
N HIS A 89 -21.52 -46.53 -2.17
CA HIS A 89 -22.90 -46.74 -2.60
C HIS A 89 -23.07 -47.79 -3.71
N THR A 90 -21.99 -48.15 -4.41
CA THR A 90 -21.98 -49.09 -5.53
C THR A 90 -21.49 -50.50 -5.16
N LYS A 91 -21.12 -50.74 -3.89
CA LYS A 91 -20.80 -52.06 -3.32
C LYS A 91 -22.00 -52.63 -2.56
#